data_AF-A0A402AEJ4-F1
#
_entry.id   AF-A0A402AEJ4-F1
#
_cell.length_a   1.000
_cell.length_b   1.000
_cell.length_c   1.000
_cell.angle_alpha   90.00
_cell.angle_beta   90.00
_cell.angle_gamma   90.00
#
_symmetry.space_group_name_H-M   'P 1'
#
loop_
_entity.id
_entity.type
_entity.pdbx_description
1 polymer ?
#
loop_
_entity_poly.entity_id
_entity_poly.type
_entity_poly.pdbx_seq_one_letter_code
_entity_poly.pdbx_strand_id
1 'polypeptide(L)'
;MSLIGTLEQFSLTNVLQRIERHEKTGLLTIRQGAQWIEFYIREGRLLCVGPLRTSATLGERLLQDGIISPTAFHETSRVLGDASKNESKTARTLMELRYVSRDDLRTWTIKNTTEVIKVLLIWTSGEIYFDDDVTPPVERLLVSMSISSLLETAAAALSAPVSAPVATPSVYTSIATTPVIPVQPVPQQPVRPAPHQPHRAPRTLHLLMLRVCRP
;
A
#
# COMPACT_ATOMS: atom_id res chain seq x y z
N MET A 1 -14.63 -22.18 13.78
CA MET A 1 -13.42 -22.26 12.94
C MET A 1 -13.16 -23.71 12.60
N SER A 2 -13.31 -24.08 11.32
CA SER A 2 -13.00 -25.44 10.85
C SER A 2 -11.66 -25.44 10.11
N LEU A 3 -10.71 -26.23 10.58
CA LEU A 3 -9.48 -26.51 9.82
C LEU A 3 -9.86 -27.33 8.59
N ILE A 4 -9.58 -26.81 7.40
CA ILE A 4 -9.88 -27.48 6.13
C ILE A 4 -8.64 -28.11 5.49
N GLY A 5 -7.45 -27.78 5.99
CA GLY A 5 -6.19 -28.37 5.54
C GLY A 5 -4.99 -27.49 5.84
N THR A 6 -3.86 -27.82 5.20
CA THR A 6 -2.62 -27.06 5.31
C THR A 6 -2.10 -26.66 3.92
N LEU A 7 -1.27 -25.62 3.83
CA LEU A 7 -0.69 -25.14 2.57
C LEU A 7 0.25 -26.16 1.92
N GLU A 8 0.85 -27.05 2.69
CA GLU A 8 1.68 -28.16 2.23
C GLU A 8 0.86 -29.20 1.45
N GLN A 9 -0.41 -29.36 1.83
CA GLN A 9 -1.31 -30.36 1.25
C GLN A 9 -2.18 -29.78 0.13
N PHE A 10 -2.55 -28.51 0.26
CA PHE A 10 -3.44 -27.83 -0.66
C PHE A 10 -2.81 -26.52 -1.14
N SER A 11 -2.58 -26.42 -2.44
CA SER A 11 -2.23 -25.13 -3.05
C SER A 11 -3.29 -24.08 -2.72
N LEU A 12 -2.87 -22.94 -2.17
CA LEU A 12 -3.75 -21.83 -1.83
C LEU A 12 -4.60 -21.39 -3.03
N THR A 13 -4.01 -21.37 -4.23
CA THR A 13 -4.70 -21.09 -5.49
C THR A 13 -5.90 -22.02 -5.68
N ASN A 14 -5.73 -23.33 -5.45
CA ASN A 14 -6.80 -24.31 -5.59
C ASN A 14 -7.90 -24.11 -4.54
N VAL A 15 -7.54 -23.76 -3.30
CA VAL A 15 -8.52 -23.46 -2.24
C VAL A 15 -9.37 -22.25 -2.63
N LEU A 16 -8.71 -21.16 -3.02
CA LEU A 16 -9.35 -19.91 -3.44
C LEU A 16 -10.25 -20.09 -4.66
N GLN A 17 -9.80 -20.82 -5.68
CA GLN A 17 -10.61 -21.15 -6.87
C GLN A 17 -11.81 -22.02 -6.52
N ARG A 18 -11.66 -22.98 -5.59
CA ARG A 18 -12.79 -23.81 -5.15
C ARG A 18 -13.82 -22.97 -4.41
N ILE A 19 -13.39 -22.04 -3.56
CA ILE A 19 -14.29 -21.11 -2.86
C ILE A 19 -15.09 -20.28 -3.86
N GLU A 20 -14.44 -19.70 -4.88
CA GLU A 20 -15.14 -18.94 -5.93
C GLU A 20 -16.12 -19.80 -6.72
N ARG A 21 -15.67 -20.98 -7.19
CA ARG A 21 -16.48 -21.88 -8.02
C ARG A 21 -17.74 -22.41 -7.34
N HIS A 22 -17.65 -22.68 -6.03
CA HIS A 22 -18.78 -23.17 -5.25
C HIS A 22 -19.54 -22.04 -4.53
N GLU A 23 -19.27 -20.78 -4.91
CA GLU A 23 -19.94 -19.58 -4.40
C GLU A 23 -20.00 -19.52 -2.87
N LYS A 24 -18.92 -19.99 -2.21
CA LYS A 24 -18.87 -20.07 -0.76
C LYS A 24 -18.97 -18.67 -0.14
N THR A 25 -19.64 -18.60 1.00
CA THR A 25 -19.75 -17.39 1.83
C THR A 25 -19.18 -17.70 3.21
N GLY A 26 -18.30 -16.84 3.71
CA GLY A 26 -17.65 -17.06 4.99
C GLY A 26 -16.32 -16.34 5.14
N LEU A 27 -15.57 -16.76 6.16
CA LEU A 27 -14.24 -16.25 6.49
C LEU A 27 -13.21 -17.34 6.22
N LEU A 28 -12.27 -17.06 5.33
CA LEU A 28 -11.07 -17.87 5.14
C LEU A 28 -9.92 -17.26 5.96
N THR A 29 -9.31 -18.05 6.83
CA THR A 29 -8.14 -17.64 7.62
C THR A 29 -6.95 -18.51 7.27
N ILE A 30 -5.81 -17.89 7.01
CA ILE A 30 -4.55 -18.58 6.73
C ILE A 30 -3.56 -18.19 7.82
N ARG A 31 -2.94 -19.17 8.47
CA ARG A 31 -2.00 -18.96 9.59
C ARG A 31 -0.63 -19.57 9.29
N GLN A 32 0.43 -18.83 9.54
CA GLN A 32 1.81 -19.32 9.53
C GLN A 32 2.52 -18.79 10.78
N GLY A 33 2.68 -19.65 11.80
CA GLY A 33 3.25 -19.26 13.09
C GLY A 33 2.43 -18.14 13.76
N ALA A 34 3.07 -16.99 13.99
CA ALA A 34 2.44 -15.81 14.59
C ALA A 34 1.71 -14.90 13.58
N GLN A 35 1.84 -15.16 12.28
CA GLN A 35 1.20 -14.37 11.24
C GLN A 35 -0.11 -15.03 10.81
N TRP A 36 -1.14 -14.22 10.58
CA TRP A 36 -2.38 -14.69 9.99
C TRP A 36 -3.02 -13.63 9.10
N ILE A 37 -3.75 -14.09 8.09
CA ILE A 37 -4.50 -13.26 7.16
C ILE A 37 -5.93 -13.77 7.07
N GLU A 38 -6.87 -12.84 6.94
CA GLU A 38 -8.31 -13.09 6.87
C GLU A 38 -8.85 -12.63 5.52
N PHE A 39 -9.71 -13.44 4.91
CA PHE A 39 -10.43 -13.12 3.68
C PHE A 39 -11.92 -13.26 3.94
N TYR A 40 -12.65 -12.15 3.86
CA TYR A 40 -14.11 -12.18 3.96
C TYR A 40 -14.71 -12.37 2.58
N ILE A 41 -15.45 -13.45 2.40
CA ILE A 41 -15.94 -13.93 1.11
C ILE A 41 -17.45 -14.01 1.15
N ARG A 42 -18.09 -13.60 0.06
CA ARG A 42 -19.54 -13.69 -0.13
C ARG A 42 -19.85 -14.12 -1.55
N GLU A 43 -20.62 -15.20 -1.68
CA GLU A 43 -21.03 -15.74 -2.98
C GLU A 43 -19.83 -15.93 -3.92
N GLY A 44 -18.73 -16.49 -3.38
CA GLY A 44 -17.48 -16.72 -4.11
C GLY A 44 -16.65 -15.47 -4.38
N ARG A 45 -17.11 -14.27 -4.01
CA ARG A 45 -16.39 -13.01 -4.21
C ARG A 45 -15.67 -12.57 -2.96
N LEU A 46 -14.43 -12.11 -3.12
CA LEU A 46 -13.67 -11.54 -2.03
C LEU A 46 -14.12 -10.10 -1.78
N LEU A 47 -14.46 -9.76 -0.52
CA LEU A 47 -14.97 -8.45 -0.15
C LEU A 47 -13.93 -7.56 0.54
N CYS A 48 -13.10 -8.14 1.41
CA CYS A 48 -12.00 -7.43 2.05
C CYS A 48 -10.97 -8.41 2.64
N VAL A 49 -9.77 -7.87 2.89
CA VAL A 49 -8.64 -8.60 3.48
C VAL A 49 -8.29 -8.01 4.84
N GLY A 50 -8.18 -8.86 5.85
CA GLY A 50 -7.77 -8.52 7.22
C GLY A 50 -6.27 -8.70 7.48
N PRO A 51 -5.77 -8.26 8.64
CA PRO A 51 -6.42 -8.47 9.93
C PRO A 51 -7.50 -7.43 10.27
N LEU A 52 -8.50 -7.84 11.05
CA LEU A 52 -9.57 -6.99 11.59
C LEU A 52 -9.06 -5.84 12.48
N ARG A 53 -7.83 -5.95 13.00
CA ARG A 53 -7.15 -4.98 13.86
C ARG A 53 -5.78 -4.63 13.28
N THR A 54 -5.78 -3.91 12.17
CA THR A 54 -4.57 -3.22 11.70
C THR A 54 -4.25 -2.06 12.65
N SER A 55 -2.98 -1.83 12.96
CA SER A 55 -2.55 -0.65 13.71
C SER A 55 -2.79 0.64 12.91
N ALA A 56 -2.77 0.54 11.58
CA ALA A 56 -3.04 1.64 10.66
C ALA A 56 -4.51 1.69 10.22
N THR A 57 -5.09 2.88 10.31
CA THR A 57 -6.41 3.24 9.78
C THR A 57 -6.41 3.25 8.25
N LEU A 58 -7.60 3.23 7.62
CA LEU A 58 -7.70 3.39 6.16
C LEU A 58 -7.02 4.68 5.67
N GLY A 59 -7.20 5.79 6.39
CA GLY A 59 -6.59 7.08 6.02
C GLY A 59 -5.07 7.03 6.00
N GLU A 60 -4.45 6.40 7.01
CA GLU A 60 -2.99 6.24 7.05
C GLU A 60 -2.47 5.37 5.91
N ARG A 61 -3.17 4.27 5.60
CA ARG A 61 -2.80 3.39 4.48
C ARG A 61 -2.89 4.11 3.13
N LEU A 62 -3.97 4.87 2.91
CA LEU A 62 -4.12 5.67 1.68
C LEU A 62 -3.08 6.79 1.56
N LEU A 63 -2.70 7.42 2.68
CA LEU A 63 -1.65 8.43 2.71
C LEU A 63 -0.28 7.81 2.37
N GLN A 64 0.04 6.67 3.00
CA GLN A 64 1.28 5.95 2.77
C GLN A 64 1.43 5.52 1.30
N ASP A 65 0.34 5.09 0.67
CA ASP A 65 0.32 4.67 -0.73
C ASP A 65 0.16 5.84 -1.73
N GLY A 66 0.10 7.09 -1.23
CA GLY A 66 0.04 8.30 -2.05
C GLY A 66 -1.31 8.52 -2.75
N ILE A 67 -2.37 7.83 -2.33
CA ILE A 67 -3.72 7.99 -2.87
C ILE A 67 -4.35 9.31 -2.40
N ILE A 68 -3.98 9.78 -1.21
CA ILE A 68 -4.42 11.05 -0.65
C ILE A 68 -3.23 11.89 -0.23
N SER A 69 -3.39 13.21 -0.26
CA SER A 69 -2.37 14.14 0.25
C SER A 69 -2.36 14.18 1.78
N PRO A 70 -1.26 14.67 2.40
CA PRO A 70 -1.22 14.92 3.84
C PRO A 70 -2.32 15.89 4.31
N THR A 71 -2.69 16.87 3.47
CA THR A 71 -3.77 17.81 3.75
C THR A 71 -5.13 17.11 3.80
N ALA A 72 -5.43 16.26 2.79
CA ALA A 72 -6.64 15.46 2.75
C ALA A 72 -6.76 14.52 3.95
N PHE A 73 -5.67 13.88 4.34
CA PHE A 73 -5.60 13.03 5.53
C PHE A 73 -5.91 13.80 6.81
N HIS A 74 -5.27 14.96 7.03
CA HIS A 74 -5.48 15.77 8.22
C HIS A 74 -6.90 16.33 8.31
N GLU A 75 -7.46 16.82 7.19
CA GLU A 75 -8.83 17.32 7.17
C GLU A 75 -9.86 16.24 7.44
N THR A 76 -9.71 15.08 6.80
CA THR A 76 -10.59 13.92 7.03
C THR A 76 -10.53 13.46 8.48
N SER A 77 -9.31 13.39 9.06
CA SER A 77 -9.12 13.01 10.46
C SER A 77 -9.77 14.00 11.42
N ARG A 78 -9.72 15.31 11.11
CA ARG A 78 -10.40 16.35 11.89
C ARG A 78 -11.92 16.20 11.84
N VAL A 79 -12.49 15.82 10.70
CA VAL A 79 -13.94 15.60 10.56
C VAL A 79 -14.39 14.34 11.30
N LEU A 80 -13.61 13.26 11.26
CA LEU A 80 -13.98 11.98 11.86
C LEU A 80 -13.69 11.86 13.36
N GLY A 81 -12.59 12.47 13.84
CA GLY A 81 -12.09 12.21 15.20
C GLY A 81 -11.89 10.71 15.46
N ASP A 82 -12.53 10.20 16.51
CA ASP A 82 -12.48 8.78 16.90
C ASP A 82 -13.10 7.83 15.87
N ALA A 83 -13.97 8.34 14.98
CA ALA A 83 -14.58 7.52 13.93
C ALA A 83 -13.59 7.11 12.84
N SER A 84 -12.37 7.66 12.82
CA SER A 84 -11.30 7.38 11.83
C SER A 84 -10.93 5.90 11.70
N LYS A 85 -11.20 5.11 12.74
CA LYS A 85 -11.02 3.64 12.76
C LYS A 85 -12.04 2.90 11.91
N ASN A 86 -13.19 3.51 11.62
CA ASN A 86 -14.22 2.93 10.76
C ASN A 86 -13.91 3.28 9.31
N GLU A 87 -13.37 2.31 8.57
CA GLU A 87 -12.93 2.48 7.19
C GLU A 87 -14.07 2.92 6.27
N SER A 88 -15.30 2.42 6.47
CA SER A 88 -16.45 2.79 5.65
C SER A 88 -16.82 4.26 5.82
N LYS A 89 -16.76 4.79 7.05
CA LYS A 89 -16.94 6.22 7.32
C LYS A 89 -15.80 7.04 6.74
N THR A 90 -14.54 6.61 6.92
CA THR A 90 -13.36 7.28 6.37
C THR A 90 -13.44 7.38 4.85
N ALA A 91 -13.75 6.28 4.16
CA ALA A 91 -13.93 6.24 2.72
C ALA A 91 -15.05 7.17 2.25
N ARG A 92 -16.20 7.17 2.95
CA ARG A 92 -17.32 8.06 2.64
C ARG A 92 -16.91 9.52 2.74
N THR A 93 -16.30 9.93 3.85
CA THR A 93 -15.89 11.32 4.06
C THR A 93 -14.83 11.76 3.05
N LEU A 94 -13.86 10.92 2.70
CA LEU A 94 -12.89 11.23 1.64
C LEU A 94 -13.58 11.46 0.28
N MET A 95 -14.63 10.70 -0.05
CA MET A 95 -15.42 10.89 -1.26
C MET A 95 -16.29 12.16 -1.22
N GLU A 96 -16.92 12.43 -0.08
CA GLU A 96 -17.73 13.64 0.14
C GLU A 96 -16.87 14.92 0.02
N LEU A 97 -15.66 14.88 0.54
CA LEU A 97 -14.66 15.95 0.42
C LEU A 97 -13.95 15.98 -0.95
N ARG A 98 -14.29 15.04 -1.85
CA ARG A 98 -13.74 14.93 -3.22
C ARG A 98 -12.22 14.69 -3.27
N TYR A 99 -11.64 14.13 -2.21
CA TYR A 99 -10.24 13.76 -2.17
C TYR A 99 -9.94 12.44 -2.88
N VAL A 100 -10.91 11.53 -2.92
CA VAL A 100 -10.82 10.28 -3.66
C VAL A 100 -12.16 9.99 -4.33
N SER A 101 -12.13 9.28 -5.44
CA SER A 101 -13.32 8.71 -6.05
C SER A 101 -13.56 7.27 -5.57
N ARG A 102 -14.76 6.75 -5.86
CA ARG A 102 -15.08 5.33 -5.66
C ARG A 102 -14.16 4.42 -6.48
N ASP A 103 -13.75 4.88 -7.67
CA ASP A 103 -12.88 4.11 -8.55
C ASP A 103 -11.45 4.05 -8.00
N ASP A 104 -10.93 5.16 -7.48
CA ASP A 104 -9.61 5.20 -6.84
C ASP A 104 -9.54 4.21 -5.66
N LEU A 105 -10.55 4.22 -4.80
CA LEU A 105 -10.64 3.28 -3.67
C LEU A 105 -10.77 1.83 -4.12
N ARG A 106 -11.55 1.57 -5.18
CA ARG A 106 -11.70 0.22 -5.76
C ARG A 106 -10.36 -0.27 -6.30
N THR A 107 -9.71 0.54 -7.14
CA THR A 107 -8.42 0.23 -7.78
C THR A 107 -7.34 0.01 -6.75
N TRP A 108 -7.25 0.88 -5.74
CA TRP A 108 -6.34 0.74 -4.61
C TRP A 108 -6.61 -0.55 -3.82
N THR A 109 -7.87 -0.85 -3.50
CA THR A 109 -8.22 -2.05 -2.73
C THR A 109 -7.88 -3.33 -3.49
N ILE A 110 -8.14 -3.37 -4.80
CA ILE A 110 -7.76 -4.49 -5.67
C ILE A 110 -6.24 -4.65 -5.66
N LYS A 111 -5.48 -3.57 -5.89
CA LYS A 111 -4.01 -3.60 -5.86
C LYS A 111 -3.47 -4.13 -4.52
N ASN A 112 -3.91 -3.55 -3.41
CA ASN A 112 -3.49 -3.96 -2.06
C ASN A 112 -3.83 -5.44 -1.79
N THR A 113 -5.02 -5.88 -2.19
CA THR A 113 -5.45 -7.29 -2.06
C THR A 113 -4.57 -8.22 -2.89
N THR A 114 -4.22 -7.84 -4.12
CA THR A 114 -3.31 -8.59 -4.98
C THR A 114 -1.93 -8.72 -4.34
N GLU A 115 -1.38 -7.67 -3.72
CA GLU A 115 -0.09 -7.75 -3.01
C GLU A 115 -0.14 -8.74 -1.84
N VAL A 116 -1.24 -8.78 -1.08
CA VAL A 116 -1.40 -9.78 0.00
C VAL A 116 -1.44 -11.20 -0.58
N ILE A 117 -2.17 -11.42 -1.67
CA ILE A 117 -2.23 -12.73 -2.33
C ILE A 117 -0.85 -13.16 -2.82
N LYS A 118 -0.05 -12.25 -3.42
CA LYS A 118 1.33 -12.56 -3.85
C LYS A 118 2.18 -13.09 -2.70
N VAL A 119 2.13 -12.43 -1.54
CA VAL A 119 2.88 -12.87 -0.35
C VAL A 119 2.45 -14.27 0.08
N LEU A 120 1.15 -14.52 0.12
CA LEU A 120 0.60 -15.81 0.52
C LEU A 120 0.92 -16.95 -0.47
N LEU A 121 1.01 -16.65 -1.77
CA LEU A 121 1.42 -17.64 -2.77
C LEU A 121 2.88 -18.11 -2.60
N ILE A 122 3.70 -17.34 -1.89
CA ILE A 122 5.10 -17.70 -1.57
C ILE A 122 5.17 -18.57 -0.31
N TRP A 123 4.13 -18.59 0.54
CA TRP A 123 4.13 -19.39 1.76
C TRP A 123 4.11 -20.89 1.44
N THR A 124 5.11 -21.62 1.94
CA THR A 124 5.26 -23.06 1.71
C THR A 124 4.56 -23.92 2.77
N SER A 125 4.18 -23.33 3.91
CA SER A 125 3.54 -24.00 5.04
C SER A 125 2.55 -23.09 5.75
N GLY A 126 1.53 -23.68 6.37
CA GLY A 126 0.55 -22.95 7.15
C GLY A 126 -0.80 -23.66 7.23
N GLU A 127 -1.61 -23.26 8.19
CA GLU A 127 -2.94 -23.83 8.44
C GLU A 127 -4.00 -23.00 7.73
N ILE A 128 -4.98 -23.68 7.14
CA ILE A 128 -6.09 -23.05 6.41
C ILE A 128 -7.39 -23.37 7.13
N TYR A 129 -8.10 -22.33 7.58
CA TYR A 129 -9.39 -22.42 8.23
C TYR A 129 -10.47 -21.78 7.38
N PHE A 130 -11.65 -22.38 7.38
CA PHE A 130 -12.84 -21.77 6.79
C PHE A 130 -13.98 -21.81 7.80
N ASP A 131 -14.65 -20.67 7.96
CA ASP A 131 -15.87 -20.51 8.73
C ASP A 131 -16.99 -20.09 7.79
N ASP A 132 -17.90 -21.02 7.50
CA ASP A 132 -19.09 -20.74 6.69
C ASP A 132 -19.98 -19.68 7.37
N ASP A 133 -20.67 -18.88 6.55
CA ASP A 133 -21.69 -17.90 6.95
C ASP A 133 -21.20 -16.75 7.88
N VAL A 134 -19.89 -16.54 7.98
CA VAL A 134 -19.33 -15.36 8.65
C VAL A 134 -19.50 -14.11 7.77
N THR A 135 -20.20 -13.11 8.30
CA THR A 135 -20.44 -11.84 7.60
C THR A 135 -19.25 -10.89 7.68
N PRO A 136 -18.95 -10.14 6.61
CA PRO A 136 -17.92 -9.10 6.64
C PRO A 136 -18.29 -7.99 7.65
N PRO A 137 -17.33 -7.47 8.41
CA PRO A 137 -17.57 -6.36 9.32
C PRO A 137 -18.00 -5.10 8.55
N VAL A 138 -19.09 -4.49 8.98
CA VAL A 138 -19.70 -3.31 8.34
C VAL A 138 -18.83 -2.05 8.39
N GLU A 139 -17.79 -2.05 9.23
CA GLU A 139 -16.86 -0.93 9.41
C GLU A 139 -15.68 -0.97 8.44
N ARG A 140 -15.54 -2.06 7.67
CA ARG A 140 -14.45 -2.23 6.70
C ARG A 140 -14.80 -1.61 5.35
N LEU A 141 -13.77 -1.28 4.58
CA LEU A 141 -13.95 -0.95 3.17
C LEU A 141 -14.21 -2.24 2.39
N LEU A 142 -15.47 -2.46 2.00
CA LEU A 142 -15.88 -3.64 1.25
C LEU A 142 -15.90 -3.35 -0.25
N VAL A 143 -15.11 -4.11 -1.01
CA VAL A 143 -15.04 -4.05 -2.46
C VAL A 143 -15.20 -5.47 -3.00
N SER A 144 -16.23 -5.67 -3.82
CA SER A 144 -16.48 -6.97 -4.46
C SER A 144 -15.46 -7.25 -5.56
N MET A 145 -14.63 -8.28 -5.36
CA MET A 145 -13.53 -8.67 -6.25
C MET A 145 -13.67 -10.14 -6.68
N SER A 146 -13.33 -10.46 -7.94
CA SER A 146 -13.20 -11.85 -8.39
C SER A 146 -11.88 -12.42 -7.90
N ILE A 147 -11.92 -13.62 -7.34
CA ILE A 147 -10.75 -14.30 -6.81
C ILE A 147 -9.85 -14.74 -7.98
N SER A 148 -10.43 -15.27 -9.05
CA SER A 148 -9.70 -15.68 -10.26
C SER A 148 -8.90 -14.54 -10.88
N SER A 149 -9.50 -13.35 -11.03
CA SER A 149 -8.80 -12.18 -11.58
C SER A 149 -7.64 -11.71 -10.69
N LEU A 150 -7.82 -11.75 -9.36
CA LEU A 150 -6.75 -11.44 -8.41
C LEU A 150 -5.60 -12.45 -8.50
N LEU A 151 -5.92 -13.75 -8.61
CA LEU A 151 -4.94 -14.83 -8.75
C LEU A 151 -4.16 -14.73 -10.06
N GLU A 152 -4.83 -14.47 -11.18
CA GLU A 152 -4.20 -14.26 -12.48
C GLU A 152 -3.20 -13.10 -12.43
N THR A 153 -3.60 -11.97 -11.84
CA THR A 153 -2.75 -10.79 -11.69
C THR A 153 -1.56 -11.07 -10.76
N ALA A 154 -1.78 -11.77 -9.65
CA ALA A 154 -0.72 -12.14 -8.70
C ALA A 154 0.28 -13.11 -9.32
N ALA A 155 -0.19 -14.15 -10.01
CA ALA A 155 0.65 -15.15 -10.66
C ALA A 155 1.49 -14.54 -11.80
N ALA A 156 0.87 -13.72 -12.65
CA ALA A 156 1.58 -13.04 -13.73
C ALA A 156 2.77 -12.22 -13.22
N ALA A 157 2.57 -11.49 -12.12
CA ALA A 157 3.63 -10.69 -11.49
C ALA A 157 4.79 -11.54 -10.91
N LEU A 158 4.51 -12.75 -10.42
CA LEU A 158 5.54 -13.66 -9.90
C LEU A 158 6.32 -14.37 -11.02
N SER A 159 5.69 -14.56 -12.19
CA SER A 159 6.30 -15.18 -13.37
C SER A 159 7.09 -14.21 -14.26
N ALA A 160 6.93 -12.90 -14.06
CA ALA A 160 7.61 -11.91 -14.87
C ALA A 160 9.13 -12.04 -14.70
N PRO A 161 9.90 -12.17 -15.80
CA PRO A 161 11.35 -12.12 -15.69
C PRO A 161 11.71 -10.79 -15.06
N VAL A 162 12.56 -10.81 -14.02
CA VAL A 162 13.17 -9.59 -13.47
C VAL A 162 13.97 -8.96 -14.61
N SER A 163 13.34 -8.07 -15.38
CA SER A 163 14.04 -7.23 -16.33
C SER A 163 14.91 -6.29 -15.50
N ALA A 164 16.13 -6.72 -15.23
CA ALA A 164 17.20 -5.85 -14.78
C ALA A 164 17.24 -4.63 -15.72
N PRO A 165 17.48 -3.40 -15.21
CA PRO A 165 17.64 -2.25 -16.08
C PRO A 165 18.95 -2.47 -16.85
N VAL A 166 18.87 -2.91 -18.10
CA VAL A 166 19.98 -2.82 -19.03
C VAL A 166 20.11 -1.34 -19.38
N ALA A 167 20.83 -0.62 -18.53
CA ALA A 167 21.45 0.63 -18.92
C ALA A 167 22.59 0.31 -19.89
N THR A 168 22.58 1.01 -21.03
CA THR A 168 23.70 1.50 -21.87
C THR A 168 23.43 1.26 -23.37
N PRO A 169 24.02 2.05 -24.27
CA PRO A 169 23.58 3.40 -24.59
C PRO A 169 23.23 3.51 -26.08
N SER A 170 22.13 4.14 -26.44
CA SER A 170 21.88 4.43 -27.86
C SER A 170 22.73 5.61 -28.30
N VAL A 171 23.89 5.22 -28.86
CA VAL A 171 24.62 5.85 -29.96
C VAL A 171 23.83 6.95 -30.66
N TYR A 172 24.30 8.18 -30.49
CA TYR A 172 23.94 9.32 -31.33
C TYR A 172 24.18 8.97 -32.79
N THR A 173 23.12 9.02 -33.61
CA THR A 173 23.24 9.12 -35.07
C THR A 173 22.53 10.38 -35.53
N SER A 174 23.37 11.34 -35.88
CA SER A 174 23.29 12.24 -37.03
C SER A 174 22.32 13.42 -37.06
N ILE A 175 22.91 14.58 -36.75
CA ILE A 175 22.93 15.85 -37.53
C ILE A 175 21.78 16.13 -38.51
N ALA A 176 21.04 17.21 -38.22
CA ALA A 176 20.44 18.08 -39.21
C ALA A 176 20.76 19.55 -38.88
N THR A 177 21.20 20.23 -39.92
CA THR A 177 21.90 21.51 -39.99
C THR A 177 21.02 22.72 -39.66
N THR A 178 21.51 23.65 -38.85
CA THR A 178 21.09 25.07 -38.91
C THR A 178 22.34 25.96 -38.95
N PRO A 179 22.40 26.95 -39.85
CA PRO A 179 23.55 27.85 -39.96
C PRO A 179 23.60 28.79 -38.74
N VAL A 180 24.77 28.82 -38.10
CA VAL A 180 25.10 29.71 -36.98
C VAL A 180 25.30 31.14 -37.50
N ILE A 181 24.47 32.06 -37.02
CA ILE A 181 24.74 33.51 -37.10
C ILE A 181 25.78 33.84 -36.02
N PRO A 182 26.88 34.55 -36.32
CA PRO A 182 27.89 34.87 -35.31
C PRO A 182 27.37 35.95 -34.37
N VAL A 183 27.22 35.62 -33.08
CA VAL A 183 27.05 36.61 -32.00
C VAL A 183 28.43 36.93 -31.42
N GLN A 184 28.86 38.18 -31.55
CA GLN A 184 30.11 38.68 -30.95
C GLN A 184 30.06 38.61 -29.42
N PRO A 185 31.17 38.23 -28.73
CA PRO A 185 31.22 38.23 -27.27
C PRO A 185 31.37 39.65 -26.71
N VAL A 186 30.52 39.98 -25.74
CA VAL A 186 30.67 41.14 -24.84
C VAL A 186 31.85 40.87 -23.88
N PRO A 187 32.76 41.84 -23.62
CA PRO A 187 33.90 41.64 -22.71
C PRO A 187 33.48 41.35 -21.26
N GLN A 188 34.05 40.31 -20.67
CA GLN A 188 33.82 39.91 -19.27
C GLN A 188 34.72 40.72 -18.31
N GLN A 189 34.10 41.37 -17.32
CA GLN A 189 34.82 41.90 -16.16
C GLN A 189 35.17 40.76 -15.17
N PRO A 190 36.36 40.77 -14.52
CA PRO A 190 36.74 39.74 -13.57
C PRO A 190 35.91 39.82 -12.28
N VAL A 191 35.27 38.71 -11.91
CA VAL A 191 34.55 38.55 -10.63
C VAL A 191 35.56 38.31 -9.51
N ARG A 192 35.53 39.16 -8.47
CA ARG A 192 36.30 38.98 -7.21
C ARG A 192 35.79 37.76 -6.42
N PRO A 193 36.65 36.94 -5.81
CA PRO A 193 36.22 35.94 -4.84
C PRO A 193 35.82 36.57 -3.49
N ALA A 194 34.70 36.11 -2.93
CA ALA A 194 34.24 36.46 -1.59
C ALA A 194 35.07 35.72 -0.51
N PRO A 195 35.27 36.32 0.69
CA PRO A 195 36.15 35.76 1.70
C PRO A 195 35.52 34.63 2.53
N HIS A 196 36.39 33.68 2.89
CA HIS A 196 36.13 32.57 3.81
C HIS A 196 35.67 33.03 5.20
N GLN A 197 34.59 32.43 5.71
CA GLN A 197 34.24 32.46 7.13
C GLN A 197 34.89 31.29 7.87
N PRO A 198 35.57 31.52 9.01
CA PRO A 198 36.14 30.47 9.81
C PRO A 198 35.16 29.92 10.86
N HIS A 199 35.33 28.62 11.11
CA HIS A 199 34.76 27.80 12.18
C HIS A 199 34.66 28.48 13.55
N ARG A 200 33.58 28.20 14.28
CA ARG A 200 33.58 28.28 15.76
C ARG A 200 32.84 27.10 16.40
N ALA A 201 33.50 26.57 17.43
CA ALA A 201 33.35 25.29 18.13
C ALA A 201 32.03 25.06 18.90
N PRO A 202 31.74 23.80 19.29
CA PRO A 202 30.56 23.44 20.08
C PRO A 202 30.75 23.75 21.57
N ARG A 203 29.71 24.24 22.25
CA ARG A 203 29.68 24.40 23.71
C ARG A 203 28.78 23.34 24.35
N THR A 204 29.42 22.60 25.24
CA THR A 204 28.95 21.54 26.13
C THR A 204 27.95 22.02 27.19
N LEU A 205 26.88 21.24 27.35
CA LEU A 205 26.17 20.82 28.58
C LEU A 205 25.89 21.85 29.70
N HIS A 206 24.60 22.07 29.99
CA HIS A 206 24.18 22.20 31.39
C HIS A 206 22.84 21.49 31.65
N LEU A 207 22.90 20.69 32.70
CA LEU A 207 21.92 19.82 33.31
C LEU A 207 20.94 20.66 34.15
N LEU A 208 19.63 20.41 34.07
CA LEU A 208 18.75 20.63 35.23
C LEU A 208 17.54 19.67 35.21
N MET A 209 17.65 18.65 36.07
CA MET A 209 16.56 17.87 36.65
C MET A 209 15.78 18.72 37.65
N LEU A 210 14.45 18.53 37.75
CA LEU A 210 13.60 18.58 38.95
C LEU A 210 12.14 18.36 38.48
N ARG A 211 11.53 17.17 38.67
CA ARG A 211 10.60 16.77 39.77
C ARG A 211 9.67 17.95 40.20
N VAL A 212 8.35 17.77 40.31
CA VAL A 212 7.69 17.22 41.53
C VAL A 212 6.18 16.94 41.30
N CYS A 213 5.76 15.74 41.72
CA CYS A 213 4.54 15.25 42.38
C CYS A 213 3.11 15.81 42.15
N ARG A 214 2.22 14.84 41.80
CA ARG A 214 0.91 14.41 42.39
C ARG A 214 0.53 14.97 43.79
N PRO A 215 -0.75 14.89 44.27
CA PRO A 215 -1.66 13.72 44.24
C PRO A 215 -2.86 13.82 43.30
#